data_AF-A0A7X9F461-F1
#
_entry.id   AF-A0A7X9F461-F1
#
_cell.length_a   1.000
_cell.length_b   1.000
_cell.length_c   1.000
_cell.angle_alpha   90.00
_cell.angle_beta   90.00
_cell.angle_gamma   90.00
#
_symmetry.space_group_name_H-M   'P 1'
#
loop_
_entity.id
_entity.type
_entity.pdbx_description
1 polymer ?
#
loop_
_entity_poly.entity_id
_entity_poly.type
_entity_poly.pdbx_seq_one_letter_code
_entity_poly.pdbx_strand_id
1 'polypeptide(L)'
;GLITNTFLRKYAGDDWYYGKFVPKISWLTPIALLFTIFVMFSLKGENIIKLPLDVLRVAVPYTVYFAFMFFSTFFIAKWMGHGYEKSTTMAFTAGSNDFELAIAVAVAVFGINSQAAFATVIGPLVEVPVLILLVNVALAFKAKFFRA
;
A
#
# COMPACT_ATOMS: atom_id res chain seq x y z
N GLY A 1 0.70 18.14 9.01
CA GLY A 1 0.98 19.59 8.98
C GLY A 1 0.59 20.24 10.29
N LEU A 2 1.56 20.47 11.18
CA LEU A 2 1.31 21.07 12.50
C LEU A 2 0.71 22.48 12.38
N ILE A 3 1.25 23.30 11.49
CA ILE A 3 0.82 24.70 11.25
C ILE A 3 -0.60 24.76 10.69
N THR A 4 -0.89 23.96 9.65
CA THR A 4 -2.23 23.86 9.04
C THR A 4 -3.26 23.39 10.06
N ASN A 5 -2.89 22.42 10.92
CA ASN A 5 -3.78 21.87 11.93
C ASN A 5 -4.14 22.91 13.01
N THR A 6 -3.14 23.56 13.62
CA THR A 6 -3.39 24.57 14.66
C THR A 6 -4.08 25.82 14.14
N PHE A 7 -3.75 26.27 12.92
CA PHE A 7 -4.32 27.49 12.36
C PHE A 7 -5.76 27.29 11.88
N LEU A 8 -6.05 26.22 11.13
CA LEU A 8 -7.41 25.98 10.64
C LEU A 8 -8.38 25.52 11.73
N ARG A 9 -7.95 24.76 12.74
CA ARG A 9 -8.81 24.43 13.88
C ARG A 9 -9.20 25.67 14.69
N LYS A 10 -8.26 26.61 14.88
CA LYS A 10 -8.50 27.85 15.62
C LYS A 10 -9.44 28.81 14.87
N TYR A 11 -9.38 28.85 13.54
CA TYR A 11 -10.20 29.77 12.73
C TYR A 11 -11.55 29.20 12.28
N ALA A 12 -11.60 27.91 11.92
CA ALA A 12 -12.80 27.30 11.33
C ALA A 12 -13.52 26.33 12.27
N GLY A 13 -12.94 26.02 13.44
CA GLY A 13 -13.49 25.06 14.40
C GLY A 13 -13.21 23.61 14.02
N ASP A 14 -13.19 22.74 15.03
CA ASP A 14 -12.85 21.31 14.88
C ASP A 14 -13.86 20.58 13.97
N ASP A 15 -15.15 20.91 14.08
CA ASP A 15 -16.21 20.29 13.27
C ASP A 15 -16.05 20.56 11.77
N TRP A 16 -15.63 21.77 11.39
CA TRP A 16 -15.39 22.10 9.98
C TRP A 16 -14.09 21.47 9.47
N TYR A 17 -13.04 21.44 10.32
CA TYR A 17 -11.75 20.85 9.98
C TYR A 17 -11.88 19.35 9.71
N TYR A 18 -12.44 18.59 10.66
CA TYR A 18 -12.60 17.14 10.49
C TYR A 18 -13.77 16.78 9.56
N GLY A 19 -14.84 17.58 9.53
CA GLY A 19 -16.03 17.29 8.72
C GLY A 19 -15.94 17.67 7.25
N LYS A 20 -15.17 18.71 6.88
CA LYS A 20 -15.10 19.21 5.49
C LYS A 20 -13.70 19.31 4.92
N PHE A 21 -12.71 19.76 5.71
CA PHE A 21 -11.37 20.01 5.20
C PHE A 21 -10.55 18.72 5.03
N VAL A 22 -10.48 17.88 6.09
CA VAL A 22 -9.74 16.62 6.07
C VAL A 22 -10.24 15.64 4.99
N PRO A 23 -11.57 15.41 4.81
CA PRO A 23 -12.06 14.51 3.78
C PRO A 23 -11.75 15.00 2.36
N LYS A 24 -11.79 16.32 2.12
CA LYS A 24 -11.47 16.90 0.81
C LYS A 24 -10.00 16.77 0.45
N ILE A 25 -9.10 17.02 1.41
CA ILE A 25 -7.66 16.95 1.15
C ILE A 25 -7.15 15.51 1.06
N SER A 26 -7.86 14.55 1.69
CA SER A 26 -7.56 13.12 1.61
C SER A 26 -7.52 12.61 0.17
N TRP A 27 -8.34 13.17 -0.74
CA TRP A 27 -8.33 12.82 -2.16
C TRP A 27 -7.08 13.27 -2.91
N LEU A 28 -6.34 14.26 -2.40
CA LEU A 28 -5.10 14.73 -3.04
C LEU A 28 -4.01 13.66 -3.00
N THR A 29 -3.91 12.90 -1.90
CA THR A 29 -2.89 11.86 -1.72
C THR A 29 -2.95 10.75 -2.78
N PRO A 30 -4.09 10.07 -3.01
CA PRO A 30 -4.17 9.05 -4.05
C PRO A 30 -3.98 9.64 -5.46
N ILE A 31 -4.40 10.89 -5.71
CA ILE A 31 -4.15 11.57 -7.00
C ILE A 31 -2.65 11.79 -7.21
N ALA A 32 -1.93 12.32 -6.22
CA ALA A 32 -0.49 12.55 -6.30
C ALA A 32 0.29 11.23 -6.43
N LEU A 33 -0.16 10.18 -5.74
CA LEU A 33 0.40 8.83 -5.85
C LEU A 33 0.22 8.28 -7.27
N LEU A 34 -1.01 8.29 -7.78
CA LEU A 34 -1.32 7.80 -9.13
C LEU A 34 -0.57 8.61 -10.20
N PHE A 35 -0.43 9.91 -10.01
CA PHE A 35 0.38 10.75 -10.89
C PHE A 35 1.86 10.34 -10.85
N THR A 36 2.42 10.09 -9.66
CA THR A 36 3.81 9.63 -9.51
C THR A 36 4.01 8.27 -10.19
N ILE A 37 3.08 7.34 -9.99
CA ILE A 37 3.07 6.04 -10.68
C ILE A 37 3.04 6.28 -12.19
N PHE A 38 2.10 7.07 -12.69
CA PHE A 38 1.97 7.37 -14.12
C PHE A 38 3.26 7.95 -14.72
N VAL A 39 3.90 8.91 -14.05
CA VAL A 39 5.15 9.52 -14.49
C VAL A 39 6.29 8.49 -14.48
N MET A 40 6.46 7.72 -13.40
CA MET A 40 7.51 6.72 -13.32
C MET A 40 7.32 5.59 -14.35
N PHE A 41 6.07 5.18 -14.60
CA PHE A 41 5.72 4.23 -15.66
C PHE A 41 5.94 4.79 -17.06
N SER A 42 5.65 6.07 -17.29
CA SER A 42 5.96 6.71 -18.57
C SER A 42 7.47 6.76 -18.82
N LEU A 43 8.26 7.08 -17.79
CA LEU A 43 9.73 7.17 -17.88
C LEU A 43 10.43 5.81 -17.98
N LYS A 44 9.85 4.74 -17.43
CA LYS A 44 10.45 3.39 -17.41
C LYS A 44 9.67 2.36 -18.23
N GLY A 45 8.58 2.75 -18.88
CA GLY A 45 7.62 1.84 -19.52
C GLY A 45 8.22 1.01 -20.65
N GLU A 46 9.12 1.60 -21.45
CA GLU A 46 9.85 0.83 -22.46
C GLU A 46 10.67 -0.32 -21.86
N ASN A 47 11.33 -0.10 -20.72
CA ASN A 47 12.12 -1.14 -20.05
C ASN A 47 11.23 -2.22 -19.43
N ILE A 48 10.06 -1.84 -18.91
CA ILE A 48 9.06 -2.78 -18.36
C ILE A 48 8.54 -3.71 -19.45
N ILE A 49 8.27 -3.18 -20.65
CA ILE A 49 7.76 -3.95 -21.78
C ILE A 49 8.88 -4.82 -22.41
N LYS A 50 10.11 -4.31 -22.48
CA LYS A 50 11.27 -5.03 -23.07
C LYS A 50 11.79 -6.17 -22.19
N LEU A 51 11.58 -6.12 -20.86
CA LEU A 51 12.14 -7.08 -19.89
C LEU A 51 11.05 -7.71 -18.99
N PRO A 52 10.07 -8.44 -19.55
CA PRO A 52 8.97 -9.03 -18.77
C PRO A 52 9.46 -10.08 -17.76
N LEU A 53 10.58 -10.75 -18.05
CA LEU A 53 11.17 -11.73 -17.14
C LEU A 53 11.74 -11.09 -15.87
N ASP A 54 12.28 -9.88 -15.96
CA ASP A 54 12.79 -9.16 -14.78
C ASP A 54 11.65 -8.70 -13.88
N VAL A 55 10.54 -8.26 -14.49
CA VAL A 55 9.30 -7.93 -13.76
C VAL A 55 8.79 -9.15 -13.00
N LEU A 56 8.69 -10.32 -13.65
CA LEU A 56 8.29 -11.58 -13.01
C LEU A 56 9.24 -11.98 -11.88
N ARG A 57 10.56 -11.82 -12.08
CA ARG A 57 11.57 -12.16 -11.09
C ARG A 57 11.47 -11.31 -9.82
N VAL A 58 10.98 -10.06 -9.93
CA VAL A 58 10.69 -9.18 -8.78
C VAL A 58 9.31 -9.48 -8.20
N ALA A 59 8.30 -9.64 -9.06
CA ALA A 59 6.92 -9.82 -8.66
C ALA A 59 6.70 -11.10 -7.84
N VAL A 60 7.30 -12.23 -8.24
CA VAL A 60 7.11 -13.51 -7.57
C VAL A 60 7.57 -13.48 -6.10
N PRO A 61 8.81 -13.07 -5.76
CA PRO A 61 9.23 -12.90 -4.38
C PRO A 61 8.33 -11.94 -3.59
N TYR A 62 7.92 -10.83 -4.21
CA TYR A 62 7.03 -9.85 -3.58
C TYR A 62 5.66 -10.45 -3.24
N THR A 63 5.04 -11.19 -4.16
CA THR A 63 3.76 -11.86 -3.93
C THR A 63 3.86 -12.91 -2.82
N VAL A 64 4.94 -13.70 -2.81
CA VAL A 64 5.18 -14.69 -1.75
C VAL A 64 5.34 -13.99 -0.39
N TYR A 65 6.09 -12.89 -0.35
CA TYR A 65 6.25 -12.07 0.84
C TYR A 65 4.89 -11.57 1.38
N PHE A 66 4.05 -10.95 0.55
CA PHE A 66 2.71 -10.50 0.98
C PHE A 66 1.84 -11.63 1.48
N ALA A 67 1.78 -12.74 0.75
CA ALA A 67 0.98 -13.88 1.14
C ALA A 67 1.47 -14.43 2.49
N PHE A 68 2.78 -14.59 2.66
CA PHE A 68 3.37 -15.07 3.90
C PHE A 68 3.07 -14.13 5.08
N MET A 69 3.32 -12.83 4.93
CA MET A 69 3.07 -11.83 5.96
C MET A 69 1.59 -11.76 6.34
N PHE A 70 0.71 -11.77 5.34
CA PHE A 70 -0.74 -11.76 5.55
C PHE A 70 -1.21 -13.02 6.29
N PHE A 71 -0.90 -14.22 5.77
CA PHE A 71 -1.39 -15.46 6.36
C PHE A 71 -0.80 -15.70 7.75
N SER A 72 0.51 -15.50 7.93
CA SER A 72 1.14 -15.66 9.24
C SER A 72 0.48 -14.75 10.29
N THR A 73 0.35 -13.46 9.99
CA THR A 73 -0.23 -12.49 10.91
C THR A 73 -1.72 -12.77 11.16
N PHE A 74 -2.48 -13.11 10.12
CA PHE A 74 -3.90 -13.43 10.25
C PHE A 74 -4.14 -14.65 11.16
N PHE A 75 -3.39 -15.74 10.94
CA PHE A 75 -3.55 -16.95 11.73
C PHE A 75 -3.03 -16.79 13.15
N ILE A 76 -1.95 -16.04 13.37
CA ILE A 76 -1.47 -15.70 14.72
C ILE A 76 -2.53 -14.88 15.45
N ALA A 77 -3.08 -13.83 14.84
CA ALA A 77 -4.13 -13.00 15.44
C ALA A 77 -5.39 -13.82 15.78
N LYS A 78 -5.80 -14.71 14.88
CA LYS A 78 -6.90 -15.65 15.12
C LYS A 78 -6.59 -16.63 16.26
N TRP A 79 -5.37 -17.18 16.32
CA TRP A 79 -4.96 -18.11 17.37
C TRP A 79 -4.93 -17.44 18.76
N MET A 80 -4.59 -16.15 18.81
CA MET A 80 -4.72 -15.31 20.02
C MET A 80 -6.19 -14.97 20.39
N GLY A 81 -7.18 -15.50 19.65
CA GLY A 81 -8.60 -15.30 19.94
C GLY A 81 -9.15 -13.96 19.46
N HIS A 82 -8.45 -13.23 18.59
CA HIS A 82 -8.99 -11.99 18.02
C HIS A 82 -10.09 -12.28 16.99
N GLY A 83 -11.13 -11.43 16.98
CA GLY A 83 -12.20 -11.49 15.98
C GLY A 83 -11.71 -11.16 14.56
N TYR A 84 -12.61 -11.34 13.58
CA TYR A 84 -12.32 -11.11 12.15
C TYR A 84 -11.75 -9.72 11.88
N GLU A 85 -12.37 -8.68 12.41
CA GLU A 85 -11.99 -7.28 12.15
C GLU A 85 -10.54 -7.02 12.55
N LYS A 86 -10.20 -7.34 13.81
CA LYS A 86 -8.86 -7.13 14.34
C LYS A 86 -7.81 -8.00 13.65
N SER A 87 -8.11 -9.27 13.38
CA SER A 87 -7.20 -10.17 12.68
C SER A 87 -6.91 -9.73 11.25
N THR A 88 -7.94 -9.25 10.54
CA THR A 88 -7.84 -8.75 9.16
C THR A 88 -7.07 -7.43 9.11
N THR A 89 -7.37 -6.49 10.00
CA THR A 89 -6.64 -5.22 10.10
C THR A 89 -5.16 -5.47 10.39
N MET A 90 -4.84 -6.32 11.37
CA MET A 90 -3.46 -6.67 11.68
C MET A 90 -2.74 -7.31 10.49
N ALA A 91 -3.39 -8.24 9.79
CA ALA A 91 -2.80 -8.92 8.65
C ALA A 91 -2.49 -7.96 7.48
N PHE A 92 -3.39 -7.02 7.19
CA PHE A 92 -3.14 -6.00 6.17
C PHE A 92 -2.08 -4.98 6.60
N THR A 93 -2.08 -4.54 7.86
CA THR A 93 -1.05 -3.64 8.37
C THR A 93 0.34 -4.27 8.35
N ALA A 94 0.47 -5.56 8.68
CA ALA A 94 1.75 -6.26 8.62
C ALA A 94 2.20 -6.57 7.18
N GLY A 95 1.25 -6.73 6.26
CA GLY A 95 1.54 -7.04 4.86
C GLY A 95 1.84 -5.80 4.01
N SER A 96 1.25 -4.64 4.28
CA SER A 96 1.39 -3.42 3.49
C SER A 96 2.78 -2.80 3.57
N ASN A 97 3.27 -2.24 2.46
CA ASN A 97 4.54 -1.50 2.41
C ASN A 97 4.31 -0.07 1.92
N ASP A 98 5.15 0.86 2.38
CA ASP A 98 5.12 2.25 1.93
C ASP A 98 5.99 2.43 0.66
N PHE A 99 5.37 2.27 -0.51
CA PHE A 99 6.09 2.42 -1.79
C PHE A 99 6.64 3.81 -2.04
N GLU A 100 5.93 4.83 -1.58
CA GLU A 100 6.29 6.22 -1.74
C GLU A 100 7.65 6.49 -1.08
N LEU A 101 7.83 5.96 0.14
CA LEU A 101 9.10 6.03 0.85
C LEU A 101 10.16 5.17 0.17
N ALA A 102 9.81 3.95 -0.27
CA ALA A 102 10.74 3.05 -0.92
C ALA A 102 11.31 3.63 -2.23
N ILE A 103 10.47 4.22 -3.09
CA ILE A 103 10.88 4.87 -4.33
C ILE A 103 11.78 6.07 -4.03
N ALA A 104 11.40 6.92 -3.05
CA ALA A 104 12.19 8.08 -2.68
C ALA A 104 13.61 7.70 -2.23
N VAL A 105 13.73 6.69 -1.36
CA VAL A 105 15.03 6.19 -0.87
C VAL A 105 15.82 5.53 -2.00
N ALA A 106 15.19 4.69 -2.83
CA ALA A 106 15.89 4.00 -3.90
C ALA A 106 16.45 4.97 -4.96
N VAL A 107 15.67 5.99 -5.33
CA VAL A 107 16.13 7.03 -6.27
C VAL A 107 17.23 7.89 -5.63
N ALA A 108 17.11 8.23 -4.34
CA ALA A 108 18.11 9.06 -3.65
C ALA A 108 19.46 8.36 -3.48
N VAL A 109 19.46 7.06 -3.15
CA VAL A 109 20.69 6.31 -2.86
C VAL A 109 21.31 5.68 -4.10
N PHE A 110 20.49 5.08 -4.98
CA PHE A 110 20.98 4.31 -6.13
C PHE A 110 20.81 5.02 -7.47
N GLY A 111 20.11 6.16 -7.49
CA GLY A 111 19.80 6.90 -8.70
C GLY A 111 18.64 6.30 -9.51
N ILE A 112 18.04 7.14 -10.36
CA ILE A 112 16.83 6.82 -11.13
C ILE A 112 17.01 5.70 -12.18
N ASN A 113 18.25 5.39 -12.56
CA ASN A 113 18.57 4.38 -13.57
C ASN A 113 18.95 3.02 -12.99
N SER A 114 18.98 2.88 -11.66
CA SER A 114 19.29 1.62 -11.00
C SER A 114 18.17 0.58 -11.10
N GLN A 115 18.53 -0.70 -11.02
CA GLN A 115 17.57 -1.79 -10.88
C GLN A 115 16.79 -1.71 -9.56
N ALA A 116 17.38 -1.13 -8.52
CA ALA A 116 16.70 -0.90 -7.23
C ALA A 116 15.53 0.08 -7.39
N ALA A 117 15.75 1.24 -8.03
CA ALA A 117 14.67 2.18 -8.32
C ALA A 117 13.59 1.55 -9.21
N PHE A 118 13.99 0.76 -10.21
CA PHE A 118 13.04 0.03 -11.07
C PHE A 118 12.16 -0.95 -10.28
N ALA A 119 12.74 -1.76 -9.39
CA ALA A 119 12.00 -2.70 -8.55
C ALA A 119 10.96 -1.98 -7.66
N THR A 120 11.31 -0.83 -7.08
CA THR A 120 10.38 -0.06 -6.23
C THR A 120 9.20 0.54 -6.99
N VAL A 121 9.36 0.85 -8.29
CA VAL A 121 8.29 1.40 -9.14
C VAL A 121 7.31 0.33 -9.59
N ILE A 122 7.79 -0.91 -9.77
CA ILE A 122 6.94 -2.05 -10.11
C ILE A 122 6.11 -2.50 -8.91
N GLY A 123 6.60 -2.25 -7.69
CA GLY A 123 5.94 -2.62 -6.43
C GLY A 123 4.42 -2.39 -6.41
N PRO A 124 3.92 -1.16 -6.68
CA PRO A 124 2.49 -0.87 -6.72
C PRO A 124 1.68 -1.70 -7.73
N LEU A 125 2.24 -2.05 -8.90
CA LEU A 125 1.55 -2.91 -9.87
C LEU A 125 1.31 -4.32 -9.34
N VAL A 126 2.19 -4.80 -8.46
CA VAL A 126 2.09 -6.14 -7.88
C VAL A 126 1.26 -6.09 -6.60
N GLU A 127 1.51 -5.13 -5.72
CA GLU A 127 0.82 -5.04 -4.43
C GLU A 127 -0.66 -4.77 -4.57
N VAL A 128 -1.09 -3.81 -5.39
CA VAL A 128 -2.52 -3.45 -5.46
C VAL A 128 -3.39 -4.66 -5.86
N PRO A 129 -3.06 -5.42 -6.93
CA PRO A 129 -3.81 -6.64 -7.27
C PRO A 129 -3.71 -7.72 -6.19
N VAL A 130 -2.52 -7.95 -5.62
CA VAL A 130 -2.32 -8.98 -4.58
C VAL A 130 -3.15 -8.67 -3.34
N LEU A 131 -3.17 -7.41 -2.88
CA LEU A 131 -3.99 -7.01 -1.74
C LEU A 131 -5.49 -7.16 -2.03
N ILE A 132 -5.96 -6.81 -3.24
CA ILE A 132 -7.36 -7.04 -3.63
C ILE A 132 -7.71 -8.53 -3.59
N LEU A 133 -6.81 -9.40 -4.06
CA LEU A 133 -6.99 -10.86 -3.97
C LEU A 133 -7.04 -11.32 -2.51
N LEU A 134 -6.14 -10.81 -1.66
CA LEU A 134 -6.12 -11.13 -0.22
C LEU A 134 -7.37 -10.61 0.51
N VAL A 135 -7.97 -9.50 0.07
CA VAL A 135 -9.26 -9.02 0.61
C VAL A 135 -10.35 -10.05 0.34
N ASN A 136 -10.41 -10.61 -0.87
CA ASN A 136 -11.37 -11.66 -1.18
C ASN A 136 -11.12 -12.93 -0.35
N VAL A 137 -9.86 -13.28 -0.10
CA VAL A 137 -9.50 -14.39 0.80
C VAL A 137 -9.94 -14.10 2.24
N ALA A 138 -9.72 -12.89 2.74
CA ALA A 138 -10.17 -12.47 4.07
C ALA A 138 -11.69 -12.58 4.19
N LEU A 139 -12.44 -12.10 3.20
CA LEU A 139 -13.90 -12.21 3.18
C LEU A 139 -14.37 -13.68 3.18
N ALA A 140 -13.70 -14.55 2.44
CA ALA A 140 -13.97 -15.99 2.48
C ALA A 140 -13.66 -16.59 3.88
N PHE A 141 -12.58 -16.14 4.53
CA PHE A 141 -12.23 -16.54 5.89
C PHE A 141 -13.22 -16.04 6.94
N LYS A 142 -13.82 -14.85 6.75
CA LYS A 142 -14.94 -14.39 7.58
C LYS A 142 -16.08 -15.41 7.59
N ALA A 143 -16.48 -15.87 6.41
CA ALA A 143 -17.58 -16.82 6.24
C ALA A 143 -17.25 -18.22 6.80
N LYS A 144 -15.98 -18.65 6.72
CA LYS A 144 -15.54 -19.99 7.13
C LYS A 144 -15.17 -20.09 8.62
N PHE A 145 -14.54 -19.07 9.18
CA PHE A 145 -13.88 -19.16 10.49
C PHE A 145 -14.49 -18.29 11.58
N PHE A 146 -15.28 -17.28 11.22
CA PHE A 146 -15.83 -16.30 12.17
C PHE A 146 -17.36 -16.20 12.10
N ARG A 147 -18.01 -17.10 11.37
CA ARG A 147 -19.46 -17.22 11.35
C ARG A 147 -19.88 -18.06 12.56
N ALA A 148 -20.23 -17.37 13.64
CA ALA A 148 -21.07 -17.87 14.73
C ALA A 148 -22.51 -17.43 14.45
#